data_AF-A0A8T3SK82-F1
#
_entry.id   AF-A0A8T3SK82-F1
#
_cell.length_a   1.000
_cell.length_b   1.000
_cell.length_c   1.000
_cell.angle_alpha   90.00
_cell.angle_beta   90.00
_cell.angle_gamma   90.00
#
_symmetry.space_group_name_H-M   'P 1'
#
loop_
_entity.id
_entity.type
_entity.pdbx_description
1 polymer ?
#
loop_
_entity_poly.entity_id
_entity_poly.type
_entity_poly.pdbx_seq_one_letter_code
_entity_poly.pdbx_strand_id
1 'polypeptide(L)'
;MPIDLPRPTDIPTDGSCEQGHVCLGLLEPGTTYTTTEFAAQFSFTVPEAGWQNRVDAGHTIQLLPIAVPGDVVVFFPDPRATDALGQYEAGIGSSVQDLATWLVANPLLDVTPATAVTVGGLTGLRMDVRLADKTHNSGPTDCPVQACLVYFAGSDPESWSYGVIGSEAQRIYLLTRPEGVVAIIVDSWDGTTFDTLAEASDAILASVTFK
;
A
#
# COMPACT_ATOMS: atom_id res chain seq x y z
N MET A 1 4.58 12.95 21.68
CA MET A 1 3.87 11.89 20.91
C MET A 1 4.71 10.63 20.98
N PRO A 2 4.13 9.41 20.92
CA PRO A 2 4.90 8.18 20.83
C PRO A 2 5.63 8.08 19.48
N ILE A 3 6.73 7.33 19.44
CA ILE A 3 7.44 7.01 18.19
C ILE A 3 6.70 5.87 17.49
N ASP A 4 6.40 4.82 18.25
CA ASP A 4 5.70 3.64 17.78
C ASP A 4 4.20 3.78 17.90
N LEU A 5 3.48 3.20 16.93
CA LEU A 5 2.04 3.12 16.97
C LEU A 5 1.63 1.70 17.39
N PRO A 6 0.87 1.54 18.48
CA PRO A 6 0.44 0.21 18.90
C PRO A 6 -0.46 -0.38 17.81
N ARG A 7 -0.39 -1.71 17.64
CA ARG A 7 -1.30 -2.39 16.72
C ARG A 7 -2.75 -2.14 17.11
N PRO A 8 -3.61 -1.83 16.13
CA PRO A 8 -5.03 -1.65 16.40
C PRO A 8 -5.64 -2.97 16.86
N THR A 9 -6.49 -2.91 17.87
CA THR A 9 -7.19 -4.09 18.42
C THR A 9 -8.66 -4.14 18.03
N ASP A 10 -9.13 -3.11 17.33
CA ASP A 10 -10.53 -2.84 17.02
C ASP A 10 -10.87 -3.02 15.53
N ILE A 11 -9.90 -3.41 14.70
CA ILE A 11 -10.16 -3.78 13.30
C ILE A 11 -10.95 -5.10 13.27
N PRO A 12 -12.16 -5.13 12.68
CA PRO A 12 -12.93 -6.35 12.52
C PRO A 12 -12.19 -7.41 11.69
N THR A 13 -12.26 -8.66 12.13
CA THR A 13 -11.63 -9.84 11.50
C THR A 13 -12.63 -10.91 11.09
N ASP A 14 -13.92 -10.54 11.04
CA ASP A 14 -15.04 -11.41 10.71
C ASP A 14 -15.41 -11.39 9.22
N GLY A 15 -14.60 -10.73 8.38
CA GLY A 15 -14.89 -10.53 6.97
C GLY A 15 -16.00 -9.51 6.68
N SER A 16 -16.49 -8.77 7.67
CA SER A 16 -17.43 -7.67 7.42
C SER A 16 -16.79 -6.57 6.56
N CYS A 17 -17.49 -6.10 5.54
CA CYS A 17 -17.03 -4.97 4.74
C CYS A 17 -16.94 -3.70 5.58
N GLU A 18 -16.04 -2.80 5.19
CA GLU A 18 -16.03 -1.45 5.72
C GLU A 18 -17.32 -0.72 5.29
N GLN A 19 -17.82 0.17 6.15
CA GLN A 19 -19.07 0.87 5.90
C GLN A 19 -19.01 1.66 4.59
N GLY A 20 -19.94 1.39 3.68
CA GLY A 20 -20.03 2.10 2.39
C GLY A 20 -19.20 1.48 1.25
N HIS A 21 -18.53 0.35 1.49
CA HIS A 21 -17.75 -0.37 0.49
C HIS A 21 -18.33 -1.75 0.20
N VAL A 22 -18.12 -2.23 -1.03
CA VAL A 22 -18.24 -3.66 -1.32
C VAL A 22 -16.94 -4.36 -0.94
N CYS A 23 -16.99 -5.66 -0.71
CA CYS A 23 -15.81 -6.45 -0.38
C CYS A 23 -16.04 -7.93 -0.71
N LEU A 24 -14.95 -8.70 -0.72
CA LEU A 24 -14.95 -10.14 -0.93
C LEU A 24 -15.09 -10.93 0.39
N GLY A 25 -14.91 -10.28 1.54
CA GLY A 25 -15.03 -10.88 2.86
C GLY A 25 -13.85 -11.79 3.22
N LEU A 26 -14.13 -12.88 3.93
CA LEU A 26 -13.12 -13.89 4.26
C LEU A 26 -12.64 -14.60 2.98
N LEU A 27 -11.32 -14.73 2.82
CA LEU A 27 -10.72 -15.32 1.64
C LEU A 27 -10.34 -16.78 1.90
N GLU A 28 -10.86 -17.66 1.05
CA GLU A 28 -10.62 -19.10 1.10
C GLU A 28 -9.37 -19.46 0.28
N PRO A 29 -8.51 -20.36 0.81
CA PRO A 29 -7.30 -20.80 0.12
C PRO A 29 -7.60 -21.42 -1.25
N GLY A 30 -6.84 -21.01 -2.26
CA GLY A 30 -6.95 -21.54 -3.62
C GLY A 30 -8.17 -21.08 -4.41
N THR A 31 -9.09 -20.32 -3.81
CA THR A 31 -10.22 -19.70 -4.53
C THR A 31 -9.73 -18.51 -5.32
N THR A 32 -10.12 -18.42 -6.60
CA THR A 32 -9.82 -17.26 -7.44
C THR A 32 -10.84 -16.15 -7.19
N TYR A 33 -10.34 -15.03 -6.72
CA TYR A 33 -11.08 -13.80 -6.53
C TYR A 33 -10.83 -12.84 -7.68
N THR A 34 -11.76 -11.92 -7.90
CA THR A 34 -11.63 -10.87 -8.91
C THR A 34 -12.19 -9.59 -8.33
N THR A 35 -11.42 -8.51 -8.42
CA THR A 35 -11.89 -7.19 -7.99
C THR A 35 -13.06 -6.74 -8.85
N THR A 36 -14.11 -6.20 -8.24
CA THR A 36 -15.35 -5.81 -8.92
C THR A 36 -15.38 -4.32 -9.21
N GLU A 37 -14.90 -3.47 -8.30
CA GLU A 37 -14.97 -2.02 -8.43
C GLU A 37 -13.62 -1.38 -8.76
N PHE A 38 -12.52 -1.94 -8.27
CA PHE A 38 -11.18 -1.38 -8.46
C PHE A 38 -10.85 -1.05 -9.93
N ALA A 39 -10.43 0.18 -10.20
CA ALA A 39 -10.24 0.71 -11.56
C ALA A 39 -9.20 -0.10 -12.37
N ALA A 40 -8.15 -0.58 -11.72
CA ALA A 40 -7.15 -1.48 -12.32
C ALA A 40 -7.51 -2.94 -12.03
N GLN A 41 -8.67 -3.40 -12.52
CA GLN A 41 -9.21 -4.72 -12.16
C GLN A 41 -8.20 -5.85 -12.33
N PHE A 42 -8.16 -6.76 -11.36
CA PHE A 42 -7.32 -7.95 -11.40
C PHE A 42 -8.00 -9.15 -10.74
N SER A 43 -7.47 -10.34 -11.02
CA SER A 43 -7.80 -11.57 -10.32
C SER A 43 -6.61 -12.05 -9.49
N PHE A 44 -6.86 -12.75 -8.39
CA PHE A 44 -5.83 -13.27 -7.50
C PHE A 44 -6.33 -14.49 -6.71
N THR A 45 -5.43 -15.20 -6.06
CA THR A 45 -5.72 -16.26 -5.08
C THR A 45 -4.97 -15.99 -3.78
N VAL A 46 -5.48 -16.50 -2.66
CA VAL A 46 -4.70 -16.58 -1.42
C VAL A 46 -4.21 -18.03 -1.24
N PRO A 47 -2.92 -18.24 -0.92
CA PRO A 47 -2.37 -19.59 -0.77
C PRO A 47 -2.80 -20.26 0.54
N GLU A 48 -3.05 -19.46 1.58
CA GLU A 48 -3.36 -19.91 2.93
C GLU A 48 -4.55 -19.14 3.50
N ALA A 49 -5.18 -19.72 4.53
CA ALA A 49 -6.30 -19.09 5.22
C ALA A 49 -5.78 -17.95 6.09
N GLY A 50 -6.69 -17.13 6.59
CA GLY A 50 -6.33 -16.01 7.48
C GLY A 50 -6.15 -14.69 6.74
N TRP A 51 -6.70 -14.56 5.53
CA TRP A 51 -6.81 -13.30 4.82
C TRP A 51 -8.27 -12.89 4.69
N GLN A 52 -8.52 -11.59 4.71
CA GLN A 52 -9.81 -11.00 4.41
C GLN A 52 -9.65 -9.80 3.47
N ASN A 53 -10.70 -9.49 2.74
CA ASN A 53 -10.85 -8.24 2.02
C ASN A 53 -12.05 -7.50 2.62
N ARG A 54 -11.84 -6.26 3.06
CA ARG A 54 -12.88 -5.42 3.64
C ARG A 54 -13.26 -4.22 2.76
N VAL A 55 -12.44 -3.93 1.75
CA VAL A 55 -12.65 -2.83 0.80
C VAL A 55 -12.25 -3.30 -0.60
N ASP A 56 -13.19 -3.26 -1.52
CA ASP A 56 -13.03 -3.25 -2.97
C ASP A 56 -13.79 -2.03 -3.48
N ALA A 57 -13.04 -0.98 -3.84
CA ALA A 57 -13.58 0.29 -4.27
C ALA A 57 -12.82 0.76 -5.51
N GLY A 58 -13.43 1.68 -6.27
CA GLY A 58 -12.82 2.22 -7.50
C GLY A 58 -11.35 2.62 -7.37
N HIS A 59 -10.97 3.19 -6.22
CA HIS A 59 -9.63 3.71 -5.97
C HIS A 59 -8.79 2.89 -4.98
N THR A 60 -9.32 1.82 -4.39
CA THR A 60 -8.53 1.01 -3.45
C THR A 60 -9.08 -0.40 -3.28
N ILE A 61 -8.18 -1.35 -3.11
CA ILE A 61 -8.49 -2.70 -2.65
C ILE A 61 -7.50 -3.06 -1.53
N GLN A 62 -8.01 -3.68 -0.46
CA GLN A 62 -7.22 -4.05 0.70
C GLN A 62 -7.30 -5.55 0.98
N LEU A 63 -6.15 -6.20 1.15
CA LEU A 63 -6.05 -7.56 1.67
C LEU A 63 -5.42 -7.48 3.06
N LEU A 64 -6.13 -7.95 4.08
CA LEU A 64 -5.72 -7.85 5.47
C LEU A 64 -5.47 -9.24 6.05
N PRO A 65 -4.29 -9.51 6.64
CA PRO A 65 -4.09 -10.69 7.45
C PRO A 65 -4.91 -10.59 8.75
N ILE A 66 -5.68 -11.62 9.05
CA ILE A 66 -6.55 -11.71 10.23
C ILE A 66 -5.71 -11.84 11.51
N ALA A 67 -4.61 -12.58 11.45
CA ALA A 67 -3.77 -12.86 12.61
C ALA A 67 -2.98 -11.63 13.10
N VAL A 68 -2.82 -10.62 12.24
CA VAL A 68 -2.00 -9.44 12.54
C VAL A 68 -2.75 -8.16 12.16
N PRO A 69 -3.77 -7.75 12.94
CA PRO A 69 -4.51 -6.52 12.67
C PRO A 69 -3.60 -5.29 12.53
N GLY A 70 -3.93 -4.44 11.56
CA GLY A 70 -3.16 -3.26 11.18
C GLY A 70 -2.28 -3.47 9.95
N ASP A 71 -1.78 -4.69 9.74
CA ASP A 71 -1.05 -5.01 8.51
C ASP A 71 -2.01 -5.03 7.30
N VAL A 72 -1.51 -4.65 6.12
CA VAL A 72 -2.33 -4.61 4.90
C VAL A 72 -1.49 -4.75 3.63
N VAL A 73 -2.07 -5.38 2.62
CA VAL A 73 -1.65 -5.23 1.22
C VAL A 73 -2.70 -4.38 0.53
N VAL A 74 -2.34 -3.17 0.16
CA VAL A 74 -3.24 -2.21 -0.46
C VAL A 74 -2.82 -1.91 -1.88
N PHE A 75 -3.79 -1.77 -2.78
CA PHE A 75 -3.55 -1.37 -4.15
C PHE A 75 -4.21 -0.01 -4.40
N PHE A 76 -3.52 0.84 -5.14
CA PHE A 76 -3.99 2.18 -5.50
C PHE A 76 -3.73 2.46 -6.98
N PRO A 77 -4.72 3.01 -7.72
CA PRO A 77 -4.50 3.50 -9.06
C PRO A 77 -3.86 4.89 -9.04
N ASP A 78 -3.06 5.14 -10.07
CA ASP A 78 -2.53 6.44 -10.48
C ASP A 78 -1.96 7.31 -9.35
N PRO A 79 -0.96 6.78 -8.62
CA PRO A 79 -0.24 7.53 -7.58
C PRO A 79 0.41 8.80 -8.15
N ARG A 80 0.33 9.89 -7.36
CA ARG A 80 1.07 11.13 -7.55
C ARG A 80 1.90 11.40 -6.31
N ALA A 81 3.16 11.78 -6.51
CA ALA A 81 4.02 12.22 -5.42
C ALA A 81 3.43 13.42 -4.69
N THR A 82 3.59 13.46 -3.37
CA THR A 82 3.14 14.56 -2.51
C THR A 82 4.26 15.07 -1.62
N ASP A 83 4.17 16.34 -1.24
CA ASP A 83 4.96 16.88 -0.14
C ASP A 83 4.52 16.29 1.20
N ALA A 84 5.23 16.65 2.28
CA ALA A 84 4.94 16.15 3.62
C ALA A 84 3.55 16.57 4.15
N LEU A 85 2.89 17.55 3.54
CA LEU A 85 1.54 18.00 3.89
C LEU A 85 0.46 17.35 3.01
N GLY A 86 0.85 16.40 2.13
CA GLY A 86 -0.05 15.72 1.21
C GLY A 86 -0.47 16.55 0.01
N GLN A 87 0.20 17.67 -0.27
CA GLN A 87 -0.03 18.45 -1.50
C GLN A 87 0.78 17.83 -2.64
N TYR A 88 0.25 17.85 -3.87
CA TYR A 88 1.00 17.30 -5.01
C TYR A 88 2.36 17.97 -5.19
N GLU A 89 3.41 17.16 -5.30
CA GLU A 89 4.76 17.64 -5.51
C GLU A 89 4.92 18.17 -6.94
N ALA A 90 5.34 19.43 -7.05
CA ALA A 90 5.43 20.09 -8.35
C ALA A 90 6.62 19.57 -9.15
N GLY A 91 6.41 19.31 -10.44
CA GLY A 91 7.48 18.90 -11.36
C GLY A 91 7.86 17.41 -11.30
N ILE A 92 7.18 16.62 -10.46
CA ILE A 92 7.32 15.17 -10.47
C ILE A 92 6.30 14.57 -11.46
N GLY A 93 6.79 13.80 -12.42
CA GLY A 93 5.93 13.06 -13.35
C GLY A 93 5.20 11.91 -12.66
N SER A 94 4.22 11.33 -13.35
CA SER A 94 3.42 10.20 -12.85
C SER A 94 3.88 8.84 -13.40
N SER A 95 5.05 8.76 -14.02
CA SER A 95 5.59 7.48 -14.48
C SER A 95 6.18 6.68 -13.30
N VAL A 96 6.29 5.36 -13.46
CA VAL A 96 6.96 4.49 -12.48
C VAL A 96 8.37 5.01 -12.16
N GLN A 97 9.11 5.48 -13.18
CA GLN A 97 10.47 5.97 -12.98
C GLN A 97 10.49 7.29 -12.22
N ASP A 98 9.58 8.23 -12.52
CA ASP A 98 9.52 9.52 -11.83
C ASP A 98 9.18 9.34 -10.35
N LEU A 99 8.16 8.52 -10.06
CA LEU A 99 7.72 8.23 -8.69
C LEU A 99 8.80 7.48 -7.88
N ALA A 100 9.44 6.48 -8.48
CA ALA A 100 10.55 5.76 -7.85
C ALA A 100 11.74 6.66 -7.58
N THR A 101 12.10 7.51 -8.55
CA THR A 101 13.22 8.46 -8.41
C THR A 101 12.92 9.46 -7.29
N TRP A 102 11.69 9.94 -7.22
CA TRP A 102 11.27 10.86 -6.17
C TRP A 102 11.30 10.22 -4.78
N LEU A 103 10.79 8.99 -4.61
CA LEU A 103 10.88 8.26 -3.34
C LEU A 103 12.33 8.11 -2.87
N VAL A 104 13.21 7.63 -3.75
CA VAL A 104 14.64 7.42 -3.43
C VAL A 104 15.36 8.74 -3.11
N ALA A 105 14.95 9.85 -3.72
CA ALA A 105 15.53 11.16 -3.48
C ALA A 105 14.96 11.87 -2.24
N ASN A 106 13.87 11.36 -1.65
CA ASN A 106 13.20 12.02 -0.54
C ASN A 106 14.00 11.85 0.77
N PRO A 107 14.53 12.94 1.36
CA PRO A 107 15.39 12.85 2.55
C PRO A 107 14.65 12.46 3.84
N LEU A 108 13.31 12.40 3.81
CA LEU A 108 12.47 11.96 4.93
C LEU A 108 12.21 10.46 4.91
N LEU A 109 12.69 9.76 3.87
CA LEU A 109 12.54 8.32 3.69
C LEU A 109 13.89 7.62 3.68
N ASP A 110 13.95 6.45 4.30
CA ASP A 110 14.99 5.45 4.02
C ASP A 110 14.41 4.46 3.01
N VAL A 111 14.98 4.45 1.80
CA VAL A 111 14.45 3.70 0.66
C VAL A 111 15.55 2.79 0.11
N THR A 112 15.25 1.49 -0.01
CA THR A 112 16.18 0.56 -0.64
C THR A 112 16.31 0.83 -2.14
N PRO A 113 17.43 0.46 -2.78
CA PRO A 113 17.57 0.59 -4.22
C PRO A 113 16.42 -0.11 -4.97
N ALA A 114 15.80 0.60 -5.91
CA ALA A 114 14.71 0.05 -6.71
C ALA A 114 15.16 -1.19 -7.51
N THR A 115 14.33 -2.23 -7.50
CA THR A 115 14.55 -3.50 -8.20
C THR A 115 13.47 -3.73 -9.24
N ALA A 116 13.85 -4.16 -10.45
CA ALA A 116 12.87 -4.47 -11.50
C ALA A 116 12.00 -5.66 -11.09
N VAL A 117 10.70 -5.59 -11.38
CA VAL A 117 9.73 -6.62 -11.00
C VAL A 117 8.65 -6.78 -12.07
N THR A 118 7.98 -7.94 -12.07
CA THR A 118 6.77 -8.19 -12.85
C THR A 118 5.71 -8.79 -11.93
N VAL A 119 4.51 -8.21 -11.94
CA VAL A 119 3.36 -8.68 -11.14
C VAL A 119 2.13 -8.67 -12.05
N GLY A 120 1.46 -9.81 -12.17
CA GLY A 120 0.25 -9.96 -12.98
C GLY A 120 0.34 -9.46 -14.41
N GLY A 121 1.51 -9.62 -15.06
CA GLY A 121 1.75 -9.20 -16.43
C GLY A 121 2.22 -7.73 -16.58
N LEU A 122 2.18 -6.94 -15.51
CA LEU A 122 2.68 -5.57 -15.50
C LEU A 122 4.13 -5.52 -15.05
N THR A 123 4.94 -4.68 -15.70
CA THR A 123 6.34 -4.47 -15.35
C THR A 123 6.51 -3.20 -14.53
N GLY A 124 7.47 -3.18 -13.62
CA GLY A 124 7.71 -2.01 -12.81
C GLY A 124 8.92 -2.12 -11.89
N LEU A 125 8.84 -1.38 -10.78
CA LEU A 125 9.89 -1.30 -9.76
C LEU A 125 9.35 -1.66 -8.39
N ARG A 126 10.19 -2.31 -7.58
CA ARG A 126 9.95 -2.64 -6.18
C ARG A 126 11.03 -2.01 -5.30
N MET A 127 10.62 -1.42 -4.18
CA MET A 127 11.50 -0.90 -3.14
C MET A 127 10.86 -1.08 -1.76
N ASP A 128 11.70 -1.10 -0.74
CA ASP A 128 11.26 -1.10 0.66
C ASP A 128 11.48 0.32 1.21
N VAL A 129 10.51 0.82 1.98
CA VAL A 129 10.42 2.20 2.45
C VAL A 129 10.17 2.22 3.95
N ARG A 130 10.89 3.11 4.64
CA ARG A 130 10.69 3.48 6.05
C ARG A 130 10.85 4.99 6.19
N LEU A 131 10.43 5.55 7.31
CA LEU A 131 10.87 6.89 7.70
C LEU A 131 12.38 6.88 7.94
N ALA A 132 13.08 7.91 7.44
CA ALA A 132 14.50 8.08 7.70
C ALA A 132 14.76 8.35 9.19
N ASP A 133 15.90 7.86 9.70
CA ASP A 133 16.38 8.15 11.06
C ASP A 133 16.39 9.68 11.29
N LYS A 134 15.65 10.13 12.33
CA LYS A 134 15.45 11.54 12.74
C LYS A 134 14.36 12.30 12.00
N THR A 135 13.53 11.65 11.20
CA THR A 135 12.28 12.25 10.76
C THR A 135 11.41 12.49 12.00
N HIS A 136 11.21 13.76 12.36
CA HIS A 136 10.41 14.19 13.51
C HIS A 136 9.62 15.43 13.11
N ASN A 137 8.38 15.54 13.58
CA ASN A 137 7.47 16.66 13.29
C ASN A 137 7.32 16.98 11.79
N SER A 138 7.54 15.97 10.95
CA SER A 138 7.22 16.02 9.53
C SER A 138 5.83 15.42 9.38
N GLY A 139 4.98 16.00 8.54
CA GLY A 139 3.62 15.51 8.30
C GLY A 139 2.49 16.49 8.59
N PRO A 140 1.24 16.06 8.36
CA PRO A 140 0.03 16.77 8.79
C PRO A 140 -0.03 17.01 10.31
N THR A 141 -0.74 18.06 10.73
CA THR A 141 -0.84 18.47 12.15
C THR A 141 -1.57 17.47 13.05
N ASP A 142 -2.34 16.55 12.47
CA ASP A 142 -3.12 15.50 13.11
C ASP A 142 -2.39 14.14 13.17
N CYS A 143 -1.08 14.13 12.89
CA CYS A 143 -0.25 12.94 13.02
C CYS A 143 -0.33 12.34 14.45
N PRO A 144 -0.75 11.06 14.61
CA PRO A 144 -0.92 10.44 15.93
C PRO A 144 0.41 10.09 16.63
N VAL A 145 1.53 10.14 15.90
CA VAL A 145 2.90 9.82 16.36
C VAL A 145 3.86 10.99 16.13
N GLN A 146 5.13 10.83 16.48
CA GLN A 146 6.15 11.87 16.28
C GLN A 146 6.43 12.22 14.82
N ALA A 147 6.10 11.34 13.87
CA ALA A 147 6.39 11.53 12.46
C ALA A 147 5.40 10.78 11.57
N CYS A 148 4.87 11.50 10.58
CA CYS A 148 4.04 10.98 9.51
C CYS A 148 4.52 11.57 8.19
N LEU A 149 4.59 10.77 7.13
CA LEU A 149 4.88 11.31 5.80
C LEU A 149 3.88 10.75 4.81
N VAL A 150 2.99 11.61 4.32
CA VAL A 150 2.21 11.30 3.11
C VAL A 150 3.17 11.40 1.93
N TYR A 151 3.29 10.34 1.14
CA TYR A 151 4.18 10.33 -0.01
C TYR A 151 3.44 10.11 -1.34
N PHE A 152 2.25 9.53 -1.30
CA PHE A 152 1.38 9.44 -2.48
C PHE A 152 -0.03 9.92 -2.19
N ALA A 153 -0.66 10.43 -3.25
CA ALA A 153 -2.09 10.63 -3.32
C ALA A 153 -2.61 10.26 -4.72
N GLY A 154 -3.88 9.91 -4.80
CA GLY A 154 -4.55 9.62 -6.07
C GLY A 154 -4.73 10.88 -6.90
N SER A 155 -4.79 10.72 -8.23
CA SER A 155 -5.25 11.77 -9.13
C SER A 155 -6.78 11.79 -9.24
N ASP A 156 -7.36 12.99 -9.44
CA ASP A 156 -8.80 13.21 -9.72
C ASP A 156 -9.36 12.18 -10.73
N PRO A 157 -10.50 11.53 -10.45
CA PRO A 157 -11.46 11.77 -9.35
C PRO A 157 -11.17 11.03 -8.05
N GLU A 158 -10.01 10.42 -7.91
CA GLU A 158 -9.74 9.44 -6.85
C GLU A 158 -9.03 10.14 -5.67
N SER A 159 -9.78 10.49 -4.62
CA SER A 159 -9.20 11.08 -3.41
C SER A 159 -8.74 9.99 -2.45
N TRP A 160 -7.51 9.55 -2.59
CA TRP A 160 -6.81 8.78 -1.56
C TRP A 160 -5.47 9.44 -1.26
N SER A 161 -4.95 9.24 -0.05
CA SER A 161 -3.59 9.58 0.33
C SER A 161 -3.00 8.42 1.12
N TYR A 162 -1.72 8.18 0.93
CA TYR A 162 -1.00 7.12 1.62
C TYR A 162 0.40 7.58 1.98
N GLY A 163 0.88 7.05 3.10
CA GLY A 163 2.11 7.49 3.71
C GLY A 163 2.72 6.41 4.57
N VAL A 164 3.73 6.81 5.33
CA VAL A 164 4.40 5.99 6.33
C VAL A 164 4.42 6.76 7.66
N ILE A 165 4.13 6.08 8.76
CA ILE A 165 4.08 6.68 10.10
C ILE A 165 4.93 5.88 11.10
N GLY A 166 5.57 6.60 12.03
CA GLY A 166 6.28 5.97 13.15
C GLY A 166 7.27 4.88 12.75
N SER A 167 7.03 3.65 13.20
CA SER A 167 7.87 2.46 12.96
C SER A 167 7.39 1.58 11.80
N GLU A 168 6.43 2.04 11.00
CA GLU A 168 5.99 1.32 9.81
C GLU A 168 7.15 0.96 8.89
N ALA A 169 7.05 -0.24 8.32
CA ALA A 169 7.93 -0.69 7.26
C ALA A 169 7.08 -1.18 6.10
N GLN A 170 7.36 -0.64 4.92
CA GLN A 170 6.54 -0.84 3.74
C GLN A 170 7.37 -1.41 2.60
N ARG A 171 6.73 -2.23 1.76
CA ARG A 171 7.24 -2.63 0.46
C ARG A 171 6.31 -2.10 -0.62
N ILE A 172 6.85 -1.28 -1.50
CA ILE A 172 6.11 -0.62 -2.56
C ILE A 172 6.47 -1.26 -3.90
N TYR A 173 5.45 -1.63 -4.66
CA TYR A 173 5.51 -1.98 -6.06
C TYR A 173 4.88 -0.85 -6.88
N LEU A 174 5.62 -0.28 -7.82
CA LEU A 174 5.11 0.68 -8.80
C LEU A 174 5.11 0.02 -10.18
N LEU A 175 3.93 -0.25 -10.73
CA LEU A 175 3.78 -1.03 -11.96
C LEU A 175 3.14 -0.18 -13.07
N THR A 176 3.69 -0.26 -14.28
CA THR A 176 3.14 0.43 -15.45
C THR A 176 1.95 -0.34 -16.00
N ARG A 177 0.83 0.35 -16.20
CA ARG A 177 -0.37 -0.13 -16.91
C ARG A 177 -0.67 0.77 -18.11
N PRO A 178 -1.47 0.34 -19.10
CA PRO A 178 -1.79 1.15 -20.27
C PRO A 178 -2.38 2.53 -19.93
N GLU A 179 -3.20 2.61 -18.88
CA GLU A 179 -3.86 3.85 -18.45
C GLU A 179 -3.04 4.70 -17.46
N GLY A 180 -1.90 4.21 -16.95
CA GLY A 180 -1.16 4.91 -15.91
C GLY A 180 -0.25 4.01 -15.06
N VAL A 181 -0.34 4.15 -13.74
CA VAL A 181 0.47 3.38 -12.78
C VAL A 181 -0.45 2.74 -11.76
N VAL A 182 -0.11 1.55 -11.28
CA VAL A 182 -0.71 0.99 -10.07
C VAL A 182 0.38 0.88 -9.00
N ALA A 183 0.09 1.39 -7.81
CA ALA A 183 0.88 1.16 -6.61
C ALA A 183 0.31 -0.03 -5.86
N ILE A 184 1.18 -0.93 -5.41
CA ILE A 184 0.86 -1.96 -4.41
C ILE A 184 1.75 -1.71 -3.21
N ILE A 185 1.16 -1.53 -2.04
CA ILE A 185 1.88 -1.24 -0.81
C ILE A 185 1.58 -2.36 0.17
N VAL A 186 2.64 -3.08 0.56
CA VAL A 186 2.62 -4.06 1.62
C VAL A 186 3.09 -3.34 2.88
N ASP A 187 2.20 -3.15 3.83
CA ASP A 187 2.40 -2.27 4.97
C ASP A 187 2.34 -3.02 6.30
N SER A 188 3.48 -3.04 7.01
CA SER A 188 3.58 -3.57 8.36
C SER A 188 3.46 -2.41 9.35
N TRP A 189 2.31 -2.34 10.02
CA TRP A 189 1.88 -1.22 10.86
C TRP A 189 2.87 -0.81 11.96
N ASP A 190 3.53 -1.79 12.58
CA ASP A 190 4.55 -1.54 13.61
C ASP A 190 5.95 -1.97 13.15
N GLY A 191 6.08 -2.34 11.87
CA GLY A 191 7.31 -2.83 11.25
C GLY A 191 7.79 -4.20 11.73
N THR A 192 7.22 -4.79 12.79
CA THR A 192 7.75 -6.02 13.42
C THR A 192 7.45 -7.28 12.62
N THR A 193 6.44 -7.24 11.76
CA THR A 193 6.00 -8.35 10.90
C THR A 193 6.39 -8.18 9.44
N PHE A 194 7.17 -7.15 9.12
CA PHE A 194 7.47 -6.74 7.75
C PHE A 194 7.94 -7.90 6.86
N ASP A 195 8.96 -8.64 7.29
CA ASP A 195 9.52 -9.72 6.47
C ASP A 195 8.49 -10.84 6.22
N THR A 196 7.74 -11.23 7.27
CA THR A 196 6.71 -12.27 7.17
C THR A 196 5.51 -11.82 6.32
N LEU A 197 5.10 -10.56 6.44
CA LEU A 197 4.02 -9.99 5.65
C LEU A 197 4.45 -9.88 4.19
N ALA A 198 5.67 -9.43 3.92
CA ALA A 198 6.22 -9.32 2.58
C ALA A 198 6.30 -10.69 1.89
N GLU A 199 6.77 -11.73 2.57
CA GLU A 199 6.80 -13.09 2.03
C GLU A 199 5.38 -13.62 1.71
N ALA A 200 4.43 -13.46 2.64
CA ALA A 200 3.04 -13.87 2.42
C ALA A 200 2.38 -13.09 1.28
N SER A 201 2.68 -11.80 1.17
CA SER A 201 2.21 -10.94 0.08
C SER A 201 2.79 -11.36 -1.26
N ASP A 202 4.08 -11.70 -1.33
CA ASP A 202 4.74 -12.16 -2.55
C ASP A 202 4.04 -13.41 -3.12
N ALA A 203 3.56 -14.31 -2.24
CA ALA A 203 2.79 -15.49 -2.66
C ALA A 203 1.42 -15.13 -3.25
N ILE A 204 0.73 -14.12 -2.72
CA ILE A 204 -0.52 -13.60 -3.29
C ILE A 204 -0.24 -12.91 -4.64
N LEU A 205 0.76 -12.02 -4.68
CA LEU A 205 1.14 -11.25 -5.86
C LEU A 205 1.62 -12.14 -7.02
N ALA A 206 2.21 -13.30 -6.73
CA ALA A 206 2.55 -14.29 -7.74
C ALA A 206 1.33 -14.86 -8.50
N SER A 207 0.13 -14.78 -7.90
CA SER A 207 -1.12 -15.23 -8.54
C SER A 207 -1.93 -14.09 -9.18
N VAL A 208 -1.53 -12.84 -8.95
CA VAL A 208 -2.24 -11.68 -9.52
C VAL A 208 -2.19 -11.77 -11.04
N THR A 209 -3.30 -11.41 -11.68
CA THR A 209 -3.39 -11.21 -13.13
C THR A 209 -4.22 -9.96 -13.38
N PHE A 210 -3.60 -8.90 -13.90
CA PHE A 210 -4.32 -7.70 -14.32
C PHE A 210 -5.06 -7.98 -15.63
N LYS A 211 -6.24 -7.38 -15.79
CA LYS A 211 -7.08 -7.52 -16.98
C LYS A 211 -6.71 -6.52 -18.09
#